data_AF-A0A952DMX7-F1
#
_entry.id   AF-A0A952DMX7-F1
#
_cell.length_a   1.000
_cell.length_b   1.000
_cell.length_c   1.000
_cell.angle_alpha   90.00
_cell.angle_beta   90.00
_cell.angle_gamma   90.00
#
_symmetry.space_group_name_H-M   'P 1'
#
loop_
_entity.id
_entity.type
_entity.pdbx_description
1 polymer ?
#
loop_
_entity_poly.entity_id
_entity_poly.type
_entity_poly.pdbx_seq_one_letter_code
_entity_poly.pdbx_strand_id
1 'polypeptide(L)' 'LDDSLHVEPPALIKGYLRVGAMVGSGAFIDRQFNTVDVFMMMPVDAIAARYAKRFGAAA' A
#
# COMPACT_ATOMS: atom_id res chain seq x y z
N LEU A 1 5.93 18.08 9.15
CA LEU A 1 6.10 17.76 7.72
C LEU A 1 5.58 18.96 6.94
N ASP A 2 6.06 19.19 5.72
CA ASP A 2 5.56 20.28 4.88
C ASP A 2 4.37 19.79 4.05
N ASP A 3 3.17 20.19 4.46
CA ASP A 3 1.92 19.75 3.85
C ASP A 3 1.63 20.47 2.51
N SER A 4 2.48 21.41 2.09
CA SER A 4 2.36 22.11 0.80
C SER A 4 2.94 21.33 -0.38
N LEU A 5 3.70 20.26 -0.12
CA LEU A 5 4.30 19.42 -1.16
C LEU A 5 3.27 18.49 -1.79
N HIS A 6 3.13 18.56 -3.12
CA HIS A 6 2.42 17.55 -3.88
C HIS A 6 3.29 16.28 -4.02
N VAL A 7 3.01 15.27 -3.19
CA VAL A 7 3.73 13.99 -3.21
C VAL A 7 2.80 12.87 -3.69
N GLU A 8 3.21 12.21 -4.76
CA GLU A 8 2.54 10.99 -5.23
C GLU A 8 3.24 9.75 -4.65
N PRO A 9 2.49 8.75 -4.16
CA PRO A 9 3.09 7.52 -3.68
C PRO A 9 3.73 6.74 -4.85
N PRO A 10 4.83 6.00 -4.60
CA PRO A 10 5.41 5.09 -5.58
C PRO A 10 4.37 4.10 -6.12
N ALA A 11 4.56 3.65 -7.36
CA ALA A 11 3.59 2.81 -8.07
C ALA A 11 3.12 1.58 -7.28
N LEU A 12 4.03 0.92 -6.54
CA LEU A 12 3.72 -0.25 -5.71
C LEU A 12 2.75 0.09 -4.56
N ILE A 13 3.09 1.12 -3.78
CA ILE A 13 2.24 1.59 -2.67
C ILE A 13 0.88 2.06 -3.20
N LYS A 14 0.89 2.82 -4.30
CA LYS A 14 -0.33 3.25 -4.99
C LYS A 14 -1.20 2.08 -5.43
N GLY A 15 -0.59 0.99 -5.89
CA GLY A 15 -1.27 -0.25 -6.26
C GLY A 15 -1.98 -0.92 -5.09
N TYR A 16 -1.28 -1.08 -3.97
CA TYR A 16 -1.84 -1.67 -2.75
C TYR A 16 -2.99 -0.84 -2.18
N LEU A 17 -2.81 0.48 -2.04
CA LEU A 17 -3.88 1.37 -1.57
C LEU A 17 -5.11 1.30 -2.49
N ARG A 18 -4.88 1.20 -3.80
CA ARG A 18 -5.97 1.07 -4.76
C ARG A 18 -6.78 -0.22 -4.51
N VAL A 19 -6.18 -1.35 -4.16
CA VAL A 19 -6.91 -2.60 -3.89
C VAL A 19 -7.46 -2.72 -2.46
N GLY A 20 -7.51 -1.62 -1.71
CA GLY A 20 -8.09 -1.60 -0.37
C GLY A 20 -7.11 -1.94 0.74
N ALA A 21 -5.80 -1.94 0.47
CA ALA A 21 -4.81 -2.03 1.53
C ALA A 21 -4.84 -0.77 2.42
N MET A 22 -4.52 -0.96 3.69
CA MET A 22 -4.50 0.07 4.72
C MET A 22 -3.11 0.18 5.32
N VAL A 23 -2.71 1.40 5.68
CA VAL A 23 -1.47 1.67 6.41
C VAL A 23 -1.77 1.67 7.91
N GLY A 24 -1.01 0.91 8.68
CA GLY A 24 -1.09 0.89 10.14
C GLY A 24 -0.60 2.18 10.78
N SER A 25 -0.91 2.35 12.07
CA SER A 25 -0.42 3.50 12.84
C SER A 25 1.06 3.35 13.17
N GLY A 26 1.81 4.45 13.04
CA GLY A 26 3.22 4.50 13.37
C GLY A 26 4.12 3.93 12.27
N ALA A 27 5.42 3.99 12.51
CA ALA A 27 6.44 3.48 11.62
C ALA A 27 7.70 3.12 12.44
N PHE A 28 8.48 2.17 11.95
CA PHE A 28 9.79 1.88 12.51
C PHE A 28 10.86 2.65 11.72
N ILE A 29 11.70 3.40 12.43
CA ILE A 29 12.81 4.17 11.82
C ILE A 29 14.09 3.36 11.97
N ASP A 30 14.52 2.71 10.90
CA ASP A 30 15.79 1.99 10.86
C ASP A 30 16.92 2.92 10.43
N ARG A 31 17.69 3.40 11.42
CA ARG A 31 18.82 4.31 11.19
C ARG A 31 20.04 3.62 10.58
N GLN A 32 20.19 2.32 10.79
CA GLN A 32 21.34 1.58 10.26
C GLN A 32 21.22 1.41 8.75
N PHE A 33 20.00 1.24 8.25
CA PHE A 33 19.72 1.05 6.83
C PHE A 33 19.19 2.32 6.13
N ASN A 34 18.96 3.40 6.89
CA ASN A 34 18.36 4.65 6.40
C ASN A 34 16.98 4.40 5.74
N THR A 35 16.16 3.57 6.38
CA THR A 35 14.81 3.21 5.94
C THR A 35 13.77 3.53 7.00
N VAL A 36 12.51 3.61 6.56
CA VAL A 36 11.35 3.71 7.45
C VAL A 36 10.36 2.64 7.00
N ASP A 37 10.04 1.72 7.91
CA ASP A 37 9.10 0.64 7.65
C ASP A 37 7.73 1.00 8.19
N VAL A 38 6.71 0.83 7.36
CA VAL A 38 5.30 1.03 7.72
C VAL A 38 4.56 -0.29 7.62
N PHE A 39 3.69 -0.56 8.60
CA PHE A 39 2.82 -1.73 8.52
C PHE A 39 1.76 -1.52 7.44
N MET A 40 1.62 -2.49 6.54
CA MET A 40 0.62 -2.50 5.48
C MET A 40 -0.22 -3.76 5.59
N MET A 41 -1.54 -3.60 5.68
CA MET A 41 -2.49 -4.71 5.75
C MET A 41 -3.38 -4.70 4.51
N MET A 42 -3.47 -5.85 3.84
CA MET A 42 -4.31 -6.02 2.66
C MET A 42 -5.27 -7.20 2.88
N PRO A 43 -6.56 -6.94 3.11
CA PRO A 43 -7.58 -7.99 3.20
C PRO A 43 -7.69 -8.74 1.87
N VAL A 44 -7.65 -10.08 1.91
CA VAL A 44 -7.65 -10.93 0.70
C VAL A 44 -8.98 -10.84 -0.06
N ASP A 45 -10.08 -10.69 0.66
CA ASP A 45 -11.43 -10.46 0.12
C ASP A 45 -11.50 -9.16 -0.71
N ALA A 46 -10.77 -8.11 -0.30
CA ALA A 46 -10.68 -6.86 -1.06
C ALA A 46 -9.92 -7.01 -2.40
N ILE A 47 -9.07 -8.03 -2.52
CA ILE A 47 -8.32 -8.34 -3.75
C ILE A 47 -9.25 -9.00 -4.79
N ALA A 48 -10.04 -9.99 -4.36
CA ALA A 48 -10.77 -10.91 -5.23
C ALA A 48 -11.71 -10.18 -6.21
N ALA A 49 -12.50 -9.22 -5.72
CA ALA A 49 -13.47 -8.49 -6.55
C ALA A 49 -12.82 -7.69 -7.70
N ARG A 50 -11.57 -7.23 -7.51
CA ARG A 50 -10.86 -6.39 -8.50
C ARG A 50 -9.88 -7.18 -9.36
N TYR A 51 -9.25 -8.21 -8.82
CA TYR A 51 -8.43 -9.16 -9.59
C TYR A 51 -9.30 -9.94 -10.59
N ALA A 52 -10.47 -10.43 -10.16
CA ALA A 52 -11.42 -11.09 -11.06
C ALA A 52 -11.82 -10.18 -12.24
N LYS A 53 -12.08 -8.89 -11.97
CA LYS A 53 -12.46 -7.91 -13.00
C LYS A 53 -11.34 -7.57 -13.99
N ARG A 54 -10.07 -7.60 -13.57
CA ARG A 54 -8.94 -7.09 -14.37
C ARG A 54 -8.04 -8.16 -14.97
N PHE A 55 -7.96 -9.32 -14.34
CA PHE A 55 -7.07 -10.41 -14.77
C PHE A 55 -7.79 -11.74 -14.98
N GLY A 56 -9.11 -11.83 -14.74
CA GLY A 56 -9.86 -13.07 -14.94
C GLY A 56 -9.24 -14.22 -14.16
N ALA A 57 -9.21 -14.15 -12.83
CA ALA A 57 -8.78 -15.29 -12.04
C ALA A 57 -9.67 -16.48 -12.39
N ALA A 58 -9.05 -17.55 -12.94
CA ALA A 58 -9.70 -18.81 -13.19
C ALA A 58 -10.43 -19.27 -11.93
N ALA A 59 -11.69 -19.64 -12.10
CA ALA A 59 -12.47 -20.35 -11.09
C ALA A 59 -11.82 -21.69 -10.73
#